data_AF-A0AAJ0EIL3-F1
#
_entry.id   AF-A0AAJ0EIL3-F1
#
_cell.length_a   1.000
_cell.length_b   1.000
_cell.length_c   1.000
_cell.angle_alpha   90.00
_cell.angle_beta   90.00
_cell.angle_gamma   90.00
#
_symmetry.space_group_name_H-M   'P 1'
#
loop_
_entity.id
_entity.type
_entity.pdbx_description
1 polymer ?
#
loop_
_entity_poly.entity_id
_entity_poly.type
_entity_poly.pdbx_seq_one_letter_code
_entity_poly.pdbx_strand_id
1 'polypeptide(L)'
;MPSTLTWRTSTKPAQAGPPPQTSDSSVIFSSRQRMLSLGIMLLEIHCGRPLESLTKQADLGRDGLPNEETSYTTASRVLEERGNDGQVSPGFKRAIEYCLHFSRQPDASFENSDFVRSIEEHVLEPLEREMQHFLFG
;
A
#
# COMPACT_ATOMS: atom_id res chain seq x y z
N MET A 1 -37.74 42.19 -54.25
CA MET A 1 -37.83 41.46 -52.96
C MET A 1 -37.26 40.06 -53.17
N PRO A 2 -35.99 39.77 -52.81
CA PRO A 2 -35.50 38.40 -52.78
C PRO A 2 -35.17 37.95 -51.34
N SER A 3 -35.97 37.02 -50.85
CA SER A 3 -35.64 36.06 -49.77
C SER A 3 -34.90 34.87 -50.43
N THR A 4 -34.01 34.08 -49.82
CA THR A 4 -33.74 33.77 -48.41
C THR A 4 -32.38 33.07 -48.34
N LEU A 5 -31.79 33.12 -47.14
CA LEU A 5 -30.47 32.60 -46.77
C LEU A 5 -30.31 31.08 -46.85
N THR A 6 -29.04 30.73 -47.05
CA THR A 6 -28.37 29.44 -46.91
C THR A 6 -28.46 28.82 -45.51
N TRP A 7 -28.55 27.49 -45.46
CA TRP A 7 -27.86 26.70 -44.44
C TRP A 7 -27.51 25.31 -45.00
N ARG A 8 -26.21 25.00 -45.03
CA ARG A 8 -25.68 23.64 -45.24
C ARG A 8 -25.53 22.98 -43.88
N THR A 9 -26.12 21.82 -43.64
CA THR A 9 -25.75 20.96 -42.52
C THR A 9 -24.72 19.93 -42.97
N SER A 10 -23.51 20.06 -42.44
CA SER A 10 -22.43 19.09 -42.53
C SER A 10 -22.68 17.99 -41.49
N THR A 11 -22.96 16.78 -41.93
CA THR A 11 -23.04 15.60 -41.05
C THR A 11 -21.63 15.18 -40.62
N LYS A 12 -21.38 15.27 -39.32
CA LYS A 12 -20.14 14.88 -38.62
C LYS A 12 -20.03 13.35 -38.59
N PRO A 13 -18.86 12.74 -38.87
CA PRO A 13 -18.70 11.29 -38.79
C PRO A 13 -18.77 10.81 -37.33
N ALA A 14 -19.29 9.60 -37.14
CA ALA A 14 -19.45 8.92 -35.88
C ALA A 14 -18.10 8.82 -35.13
N GLN A 15 -18.01 9.48 -33.97
CA GLN A 15 -16.94 9.26 -33.02
C GLN A 15 -17.13 7.87 -32.41
N ALA A 16 -16.20 6.97 -32.71
CA ALA A 16 -16.02 5.75 -31.95
C ALA A 16 -15.81 6.12 -30.47
N GLY A 17 -16.60 5.52 -29.59
CA GLY A 17 -16.46 5.71 -28.15
C GLY A 17 -15.05 5.30 -27.67
N PRO A 18 -14.58 5.88 -26.56
CA PRO A 18 -13.30 5.47 -25.98
C PRO A 18 -13.33 3.99 -25.59
N PRO A 19 -12.20 3.26 -25.71
CA PRO A 19 -12.11 1.86 -25.34
C PRO A 19 -12.40 1.64 -23.85
N PRO A 20 -12.86 0.44 -23.45
CA PRO A 20 -13.19 0.12 -22.06
C PRO A 20 -11.94 0.23 -21.16
N GLN A 21 -12.02 1.08 -20.14
CA GLN A 21 -11.01 1.20 -19.10
C GLN A 21 -11.12 0.02 -18.13
N THR A 22 -10.22 -0.95 -18.26
CA THR A 22 -10.20 -2.16 -17.42
C THR A 22 -8.88 -2.35 -16.66
N SER A 23 -8.06 -1.30 -16.50
CA SER A 23 -6.69 -1.41 -15.96
C SER A 23 -6.45 -0.76 -14.59
N ASP A 24 -7.45 -0.17 -13.93
CA ASP A 24 -7.23 0.65 -12.72
C ASP A 24 -7.20 -0.21 -11.43
N SER A 25 -8.12 -1.17 -11.31
CA SER A 25 -8.25 -1.99 -10.10
C SER A 25 -7.09 -2.95 -9.84
N SER A 26 -6.43 -3.45 -10.91
CA SER A 26 -5.31 -4.38 -10.78
C SER A 26 -4.04 -3.69 -10.28
N VAL A 27 -3.82 -2.43 -10.66
CA VAL A 27 -2.67 -1.63 -10.25
C VAL A 27 -2.77 -1.22 -8.78
N ILE A 28 -3.95 -0.78 -8.34
CA ILE A 28 -4.20 -0.45 -6.93
C ILE A 28 -4.04 -1.68 -6.02
N PHE A 29 -4.57 -2.83 -6.44
CA PHE A 29 -4.35 -4.09 -5.73
C PHE A 29 -2.86 -4.43 -5.60
N SER A 30 -2.08 -4.18 -6.66
CA SER A 30 -0.63 -4.41 -6.62
C SER A 30 0.11 -3.46 -5.67
N SER A 31 -0.30 -2.19 -5.56
CA SER A 31 0.35 -1.20 -4.68
C SER A 31 0.09 -1.52 -3.20
N ARG A 32 -1.16 -1.85 -2.86
CA ARG A 32 -1.53 -2.31 -1.51
C ARG A 32 -0.76 -3.57 -1.08
N GLN A 33 -0.64 -4.54 -1.98
CA GLN A 33 0.12 -5.75 -1.70
C GLN A 33 1.61 -5.45 -1.47
N ARG A 34 2.20 -4.53 -2.25
CA ARG A 34 3.60 -4.11 -2.05
C ARG A 34 3.79 -3.40 -0.71
N MET A 35 2.84 -2.58 -0.26
CA MET A 35 2.89 -1.97 1.08
C MET A 35 2.83 -3.03 2.19
N LEU A 36 1.98 -4.06 2.04
CA LEU A 36 1.94 -5.18 2.97
C LEU A 36 3.29 -5.91 3.01
N SER A 37 3.84 -6.26 1.84
CA SER A 37 5.14 -6.92 1.73
C SER A 37 6.26 -6.11 2.35
N LEU A 38 6.26 -4.77 2.18
CA LEU A 38 7.24 -3.90 2.81
C LEU A 38 7.12 -3.91 4.34
N GLY A 39 5.89 -3.78 4.88
CA GLY A 39 5.64 -3.84 6.32
C GLY A 39 6.08 -5.17 6.93
N ILE A 40 5.80 -6.28 6.24
CA ILE A 40 6.24 -7.62 6.66
C ILE A 40 7.76 -7.72 6.65
N MET A 41 8.41 -7.31 5.55
CA MET A 41 9.87 -7.38 5.44
C MET A 41 10.57 -6.59 6.56
N LEU A 42 10.10 -5.38 6.86
CA LEU A 42 10.64 -4.58 7.96
C LEU A 42 10.47 -5.29 9.31
N LEU A 43 9.29 -5.87 9.55
CA LEU A 43 9.02 -6.62 10.76
C LEU A 43 9.88 -7.89 10.89
N GLU A 44 10.10 -8.62 9.79
CA GLU A 44 10.97 -9.80 9.74
C GLU A 44 12.44 -9.45 10.00
N ILE A 45 12.91 -8.32 9.43
CA ILE A 45 14.24 -7.77 9.71
C ILE A 45 14.40 -7.51 11.20
N HIS A 46 13.40 -6.89 11.84
CA HIS A 46 13.42 -6.65 13.29
C HIS A 46 13.39 -7.95 14.10
N CYS A 47 12.54 -8.90 13.72
CA CYS A 47 12.37 -10.16 14.46
C CYS A 47 13.50 -11.18 14.22
N GLY A 48 14.27 -11.02 13.14
CA GLY A 48 15.29 -11.97 12.68
C GLY A 48 14.73 -13.33 12.26
N ARG A 49 13.43 -13.41 11.94
CA ARG A 49 12.71 -14.65 11.60
C ARG A 49 11.59 -14.35 10.61
N PRO A 50 11.24 -15.32 9.75
CA PRO A 50 10.12 -15.16 8.82
C PRO A 50 8.79 -15.04 9.55
N LEU A 51 7.85 -14.27 9.00
CA LEU A 51 6.54 -14.00 9.58
C LEU A 51 5.76 -15.28 9.84
N GLU A 52 5.86 -16.27 8.95
CA GLU A 52 5.17 -17.56 9.04
C GLU A 52 5.56 -18.33 10.31
N SER A 53 6.79 -18.14 10.80
CA SER A 53 7.24 -18.76 12.06
C SER A 53 6.63 -18.11 13.30
N LEU A 54 6.04 -16.92 13.14
CA LEU A 54 5.39 -16.14 14.19
C LEU A 54 3.87 -16.25 14.14
N THR A 55 3.31 -16.83 13.08
CA THR A 55 1.87 -17.05 12.89
C THR A 55 1.29 -17.95 13.97
N LYS A 56 0.20 -17.48 14.60
CA LYS A 56 -0.54 -18.23 15.63
C LYS A 56 -1.84 -18.77 15.03
N GLN A 57 -2.43 -19.80 15.65
CA GLN A 57 -3.73 -20.35 15.26
C GLN A 57 -4.82 -19.27 15.18
N ALA A 58 -4.75 -18.25 16.05
CA ALA A 58 -5.69 -17.13 16.07
C ALA A 58 -5.59 -16.20 14.84
N ASP A 59 -4.49 -16.26 14.10
CA ASP A 59 -4.27 -15.45 12.89
C ASP A 59 -4.77 -16.17 11.61
N LEU A 60 -5.18 -17.44 11.73
CA LEU A 60 -5.59 -18.28 10.60
C LEU A 60 -7.09 -18.10 10.29
N GLY A 61 -7.49 -18.55 9.10
CA GLY A 61 -8.89 -18.65 8.73
C GLY A 61 -9.70 -19.56 9.65
N ARG A 62 -11.04 -19.54 9.49
CA ARG A 62 -11.95 -20.41 10.27
C ARG A 62 -11.69 -21.90 10.06
N ASP A 63 -11.07 -22.25 8.95
CA ASP A 63 -10.61 -23.59 8.59
C ASP A 63 -9.27 -23.97 9.21
N GLY A 64 -8.63 -23.04 9.93
CA GLY A 64 -7.30 -23.23 10.50
C GLY A 64 -6.19 -23.22 9.46
N LEU A 65 -6.44 -22.66 8.26
CA LEU A 65 -5.45 -22.53 7.19
C LEU A 65 -5.10 -21.05 6.96
N PRO A 66 -3.89 -20.76 6.44
CA PRO A 66 -3.53 -19.41 6.01
C PRO A 66 -4.45 -18.94 4.87
N ASN A 67 -4.88 -17.68 4.93
CA ASN A 67 -5.65 -17.01 3.89
C ASN A 67 -5.06 -15.63 3.55
N GLU A 68 -5.73 -14.88 2.68
CA GLU A 68 -5.29 -13.56 2.22
C GLU A 68 -5.08 -12.54 3.37
N GLU A 69 -5.80 -12.69 4.47
CA GLU A 69 -5.74 -11.80 5.64
C GLU A 69 -4.75 -12.28 6.72
N THR A 70 -4.30 -13.53 6.66
CA THR A 70 -3.41 -14.12 7.68
C THR A 70 -2.13 -13.31 7.81
N SER A 71 -1.50 -12.94 6.69
CA SER A 71 -0.24 -12.18 6.72
C SER A 71 -0.42 -10.81 7.38
N TYR A 72 -1.49 -10.08 7.05
CA TYR A 72 -1.79 -8.81 7.70
C TYR A 72 -2.06 -8.99 9.19
N THR A 73 -2.86 -9.99 9.55
CA THR A 73 -3.29 -10.23 10.94
C THR A 73 -2.10 -10.60 11.81
N THR A 74 -1.24 -11.51 11.33
CA THR A 74 0.01 -11.86 12.00
C THR A 74 0.93 -10.66 12.13
N ALA A 75 1.15 -9.89 11.06
CA ALA A 75 2.03 -8.72 11.09
C ALA A 75 1.55 -7.66 12.08
N SER A 76 0.25 -7.35 12.07
CA SER A 76 -0.36 -6.38 12.99
C SER A 76 -0.20 -6.81 14.45
N ARG A 77 -0.50 -8.07 14.75
CA ARG A 77 -0.37 -8.62 16.11
C ARG A 77 1.08 -8.63 16.58
N VAL A 78 2.02 -9.10 15.76
CA VAL A 78 3.44 -9.16 16.14
C VAL A 78 3.98 -7.75 16.37
N LEU A 79 3.62 -6.77 15.54
CA LEU A 79 4.01 -5.37 15.73
C LEU A 79 3.49 -4.80 17.05
N GLU A 80 2.24 -5.11 17.40
CA GLU A 80 1.64 -4.71 18.69
C GLU A 80 2.40 -5.34 19.87
N GLU A 81 2.64 -6.66 19.82
CA GLU A 81 3.39 -7.38 20.85
C GLU A 81 4.80 -6.79 21.04
N ARG A 82 5.56 -6.61 19.94
CA ARG A 82 6.94 -6.09 19.99
C ARG A 82 7.02 -4.62 20.35
N GLY A 83 6.04 -3.84 19.92
CA GLY A 83 5.94 -2.42 20.23
C GLY A 83 5.68 -2.17 21.71
N ASN A 84 4.93 -3.06 22.38
CA ASN A 84 4.66 -2.96 23.81
C ASN A 84 5.86 -3.39 24.66
N ASP A 85 6.68 -4.30 24.15
CA ASP A 85 7.91 -4.77 24.82
C ASP A 85 9.08 -3.76 24.76
N GLY A 86 8.87 -2.59 24.11
CA GLY A 86 9.89 -1.55 23.92
C GLY A 86 11.08 -1.98 23.05
N GLN A 87 10.94 -3.10 22.32
CA GLN A 87 12.01 -3.69 21.52
C GLN A 87 12.16 -3.03 20.14
N VAL A 88 11.14 -2.28 19.70
CA VAL A 88 11.12 -1.59 18.40
C VAL A 88 11.30 -0.10 18.65
N SER A 89 12.26 0.52 17.97
CA SER A 89 12.43 1.97 18.06
C SER A 89 11.20 2.69 17.51
N PRO A 90 10.89 3.91 18.00
CA PRO A 90 9.69 4.62 17.59
C PRO A 90 9.63 4.90 16.08
N GLY A 91 10.76 5.22 15.44
CA GLY A 91 10.81 5.44 13.99
C GLY A 91 10.53 4.17 13.20
N PHE A 92 11.14 3.06 13.60
CA PHE A 92 10.94 1.75 12.95
C PHE A 92 9.51 1.26 13.11
N LYS A 93 8.93 1.40 14.32
CA LYS A 93 7.52 1.04 14.58
C LYS A 93 6.58 1.85 13.69
N ARG A 94 6.73 3.18 13.65
CA ARG A 94 5.89 4.05 12.82
C ARG A 94 5.97 3.72 11.33
N ALA A 95 7.16 3.40 10.84
CA ALA A 95 7.36 2.99 9.45
C ALA A 95 6.56 1.71 9.11
N ILE A 96 6.60 0.70 9.99
CA ILE A 96 5.80 -0.53 9.79
C ILE A 96 4.31 -0.24 9.89
N GLU A 97 3.87 0.52 10.91
CA GLU A 97 2.45 0.89 11.08
C GLU A 97 1.90 1.60 9.85
N TYR A 98 2.68 2.52 9.28
CA TYR A 98 2.33 3.22 8.05
C TYR A 98 2.15 2.24 6.88
N CYS A 99 3.06 1.29 6.72
CA CYS A 99 2.98 0.28 5.65
C CYS A 99 1.74 -0.60 5.79
N LEU A 100 1.45 -1.09 7.00
CA LEU A 100 0.26 -1.90 7.26
C LEU A 100 -1.03 -1.09 7.07
N HIS A 101 -1.05 0.17 7.50
CA HIS A 101 -2.22 1.03 7.30
C HIS A 101 -2.55 1.16 5.80
N PHE A 102 -1.58 1.57 4.98
CA PHE A 102 -1.79 1.81 3.56
C PHE A 102 -1.90 0.53 2.72
N SER A 103 -1.57 -0.64 3.26
CA SER A 103 -1.89 -1.91 2.57
C SER A 103 -3.40 -2.18 2.52
N ARG A 104 -4.21 -1.50 3.34
CA ARG A 104 -5.67 -1.61 3.33
C ARG A 104 -6.39 -0.39 2.73
N GLN A 105 -5.66 0.67 2.42
CA GLN A 105 -6.26 1.89 1.88
C GLN A 105 -6.49 1.79 0.37
N PRO A 106 -7.71 2.01 -0.14
CA PRO A 106 -8.04 1.84 -1.54
C PRO A 106 -7.39 2.90 -2.46
N ASP A 107 -6.96 4.03 -1.90
CA ASP A 107 -6.28 5.12 -2.59
C ASP A 107 -4.73 4.99 -2.56
N ALA A 108 -4.20 3.96 -1.91
CA ALA A 108 -2.77 3.66 -1.90
C ALA A 108 -2.31 3.19 -3.29
N SER A 109 -1.80 4.11 -4.09
CA SER A 109 -1.29 3.85 -5.44
C SER A 109 0.08 4.48 -5.66
N PHE A 110 1.06 3.68 -6.09
CA PHE A 110 2.39 4.19 -6.43
C PHE A 110 2.43 5.06 -7.69
N GLU A 111 1.33 5.15 -8.44
CA GLU A 111 1.20 6.11 -9.53
C GLU A 111 0.82 7.51 -9.02
N ASN A 112 0.36 7.61 -7.77
CA ASN A 112 0.11 8.88 -7.11
C ASN A 112 1.42 9.42 -6.50
N SER A 113 1.95 10.49 -7.08
CA SER A 113 3.19 11.11 -6.62
C SER A 113 3.14 11.60 -5.18
N ASP A 114 1.97 12.04 -4.71
CA ASP A 114 1.81 12.52 -3.33
C ASP A 114 1.86 11.34 -2.34
N PHE A 115 1.32 10.19 -2.73
CA PHE A 115 1.44 8.96 -1.94
C PHE A 115 2.89 8.43 -1.92
N VAL A 116 3.59 8.48 -3.06
CA VAL A 116 5.00 8.10 -3.10
C VAL A 116 5.83 9.00 -2.18
N ARG A 117 5.61 10.32 -2.24
CA ARG A 117 6.26 11.27 -1.33
C ARG A 117 5.95 10.97 0.13
N SER A 118 4.69 10.65 0.46
CA SER A 118 4.34 10.34 1.83
C SER A 118 5.02 9.06 2.35
N ILE A 119 5.33 8.09 1.49
CA ILE A 119 6.18 6.93 1.85
C ILE A 119 7.60 7.37 2.17
N GLU A 120 8.20 8.25 1.37
CA GLU A 120 9.54 8.78 1.65
C GLU A 120 9.58 9.44 3.03
N GLU A 121 8.62 10.32 3.33
CA GLU A 121 8.53 11.08 4.58
C GLU A 121 8.24 10.21 5.82
N HIS A 122 7.37 9.20 5.68
CA HIS A 122 6.84 8.44 6.84
C HIS A 122 7.47 7.05 7.00
N VAL A 123 8.15 6.55 5.98
CA VAL A 123 8.81 5.24 6.00
C VAL A 123 10.31 5.40 5.84
N LEU A 124 10.80 6.02 4.76
CA LEU A 124 12.23 6.05 4.47
C LEU A 124 12.99 6.98 5.44
N GLU A 125 12.57 8.24 5.57
CA GLU A 125 13.28 9.19 6.44
C GLU A 125 13.39 8.71 7.89
N PRO A 126 12.32 8.18 8.54
CA PRO A 126 12.46 7.65 9.90
C PRO A 126 13.45 6.48 9.98
N LEU A 127 13.42 5.56 9.01
CA LEU A 127 14.35 4.42 8.98
C LEU A 127 15.80 4.87 8.78
N GLU A 128 16.05 5.86 7.91
CA GLU A 128 17.38 6.42 7.69
C GLU A 128 17.90 7.14 8.95
N ARG A 129 17.05 7.92 9.63
CA ARG A 129 17.41 8.58 10.90
C ARG A 129 17.78 7.57 11.99
N GLU A 130 16.99 6.50 12.11
CA GLU A 130 17.27 5.41 13.06
C GLU A 130 18.60 4.72 12.71
N MET A 131 18.86 4.42 11.43
CA MET A 131 20.14 3.86 10.98
C MET A 131 21.32 4.78 11.30
N GLN A 132 21.19 6.08 11.07
CA GLN A 132 22.24 7.06 11.42
C GLN A 132 22.51 7.07 12.93
N HIS A 133 21.47 6.96 13.75
CA HIS A 133 21.61 6.86 15.20
C HIS A 133 22.36 5.58 15.61
N PHE A 134 22.10 4.44 14.96
CA PHE A 134 22.85 3.21 15.23
C PHE A 134 24.32 3.25 14.78
N LEU A 135 24.63 3.97 13.70
CA LEU A 135 26.00 4.02 13.14
C LEU A 135 26.89 5.07 13.81
N PHE A 136 26.31 6.17 14.28
CA PHE A 136 27.08 7.34 14.76
C PHE A 136 26.66 7.82 16.17
N GLY A 137 25.65 7.20 16.78
CA GLY A 137 25.16 7.50 18.12
C GLY A 137 25.91 6.78 19.23
#